data_AF-A0A1L5NXG3-F1
#
_entry.id   AF-A0A1L5NXG3-F1
#
_cell.length_a   1.000
_cell.length_b   1.000
_cell.length_c   1.000
_cell.angle_alpha   90.00
_cell.angle_beta   90.00
_cell.angle_gamma   90.00
#
_symmetry.space_group_name_H-M   'P 1'
#
loop_
_entity.id
_entity.type
_entity.pdbx_description
1 polymer ?
#
loop_
_entity_poly.entity_id
_entity_poly.type
_entity_poly.pdbx_seq_one_letter_code
_entity_poly.pdbx_strand_id
1 'polypeptide(L)'
;MSIEELIELQEQGSRARILGLKPKDNPYLNPDRMPLHDAGVLADWLARHDAWRFGWETEDASREAGIPKYFRTIQESCATRARH
;
A
#
# COMPACT_ATOMS: atom_id res chain seq x y z
N MET A 1 14.91 -10.48 -11.20
CA MET A 1 13.55 -9.92 -11.08
C MET A 1 13.09 -9.24 -12.37
N SER A 2 11.83 -9.41 -12.77
CA SER A 2 11.19 -8.69 -13.89
C SER A 2 10.25 -7.58 -13.42
N ILE A 3 9.81 -6.72 -14.36
CA ILE A 3 8.87 -5.63 -14.07
C ILE A 3 7.48 -6.19 -13.70
N GLU A 4 7.06 -7.27 -14.36
CA GLU A 4 5.78 -7.94 -14.12
C GLU A 4 5.73 -8.49 -12.69
N GLU A 5 6.79 -9.15 -12.23
CA GLU A 5 6.90 -9.64 -10.86
C GLU A 5 6.80 -8.51 -9.82
N LEU A 6 7.40 -7.34 -10.11
CA LEU A 6 7.31 -6.17 -9.24
C LEU A 6 5.89 -5.61 -9.18
N ILE A 7 5.15 -5.61 -10.29
CA ILE A 7 3.76 -5.16 -10.34
C ILE A 7 2.86 -6.10 -9.53
N GLU A 8 3.02 -7.41 -9.70
CA GLU A 8 2.26 -8.40 -8.93
C GLU A 8 2.47 -8.24 -7.42
N LEU A 9 3.70 -7.93 -6.98
CA LEU A 9 4.00 -7.69 -5.58
C LEU A 9 3.38 -6.39 -5.05
N GLN A 10 3.38 -5.32 -5.86
CA GLN A 10 2.68 -4.08 -5.52
C GLN A 10 1.17 -4.32 -5.40
N GLU A 11 0.57 -5.08 -6.32
CA GLU A 11 -0.85 -5.46 -6.23
C GLU A 11 -1.16 -6.27 -4.97
N GLN A 12 -0.28 -7.20 -4.60
CA GLN A 12 -0.42 -7.96 -3.34
C GLN A 12 -0.35 -7.05 -2.12
N GLY A 13 0.57 -6.08 -2.10
CA GLY A 13 0.68 -5.08 -1.04
C GLY A 13 -0.59 -4.22 -0.91
N SER A 14 -1.10 -3.72 -2.04
CA SER A 14 -2.36 -2.96 -2.09
C SER A 14 -3.54 -3.81 -1.57
N ARG A 15 -3.70 -5.05 -2.04
CA ARG A 15 -4.75 -5.96 -1.55
C ARG A 15 -4.61 -6.25 -0.05
N ALA A 16 -3.39 -6.42 0.46
CA ALA A 16 -3.15 -6.62 1.88
C ALA A 16 -3.67 -5.43 2.70
N ARG A 17 -3.43 -4.20 2.24
CA ARG A 17 -3.98 -3.00 2.88
C ARG A 17 -5.51 -2.98 2.85
N ILE A 18 -6.12 -3.36 1.73
CA ILE A 18 -7.58 -3.47 1.58
C ILE A 18 -8.16 -4.47 2.58
N LEU A 19 -7.47 -5.60 2.79
CA LEU A 19 -7.86 -6.66 3.74
C LEU A 19 -7.58 -6.30 5.21
N GLY A 20 -7.00 -5.13 5.50
CA GLY A 20 -6.72 -4.67 6.86
C GLY A 20 -5.43 -5.23 7.47
N LEU A 21 -4.56 -5.84 6.66
CA LEU A 21 -3.22 -6.22 7.08
C LEU A 21 -2.35 -4.99 7.31
N LYS A 22 -1.39 -5.11 8.21
CA LYS A 22 -0.45 -4.05 8.61
C LYS A 22 0.83 -4.14 7.78
N PRO A 23 1.64 -3.07 7.71
CA PRO A 23 2.91 -3.10 6.97
C PRO A 23 3.86 -4.21 7.47
N LYS A 24 3.80 -4.52 8.76
CA LYS A 24 4.59 -5.59 9.39
C LYS A 24 4.19 -7.00 8.95
N ASP A 25 3.05 -7.16 8.30
CA ASP A 25 2.58 -8.43 7.76
C ASP A 25 3.15 -8.68 6.35
N ASN A 26 4.07 -7.83 5.88
CA ASN A 26 4.84 -8.06 4.66
C ASN A 26 5.58 -9.43 4.75
N PRO A 27 5.33 -10.36 3.82
CA PRO A 27 5.95 -11.69 3.84
C PRO A 27 7.48 -11.68 3.84
N TYR A 28 8.07 -10.61 3.31
CA TYR A 28 9.52 -10.43 3.17
C TYR A 28 10.19 -9.80 4.39
N LEU A 29 9.45 -9.54 5.48
CA LEU A 29 10.01 -9.15 6.77
C LEU A 29 10.44 -10.33 7.64
N ASN A 30 10.21 -11.57 7.21
CA ASN A 30 10.59 -12.75 7.98
C ASN A 30 12.12 -12.98 7.92
N PRO A 31 12.86 -12.79 9.04
CA PRO A 31 14.31 -12.92 9.08
C PRO A 31 14.76 -14.38 8.85
N ASP A 32 13.95 -15.37 9.20
CA ASP A 32 14.26 -16.79 9.01
C ASP A 32 14.26 -17.20 7.53
N ARG A 33 13.60 -16.39 6.68
CA ARG A 33 13.53 -16.60 5.22
C ARG A 33 14.48 -15.69 4.45
N MET A 34 15.18 -14.79 5.14
CA MET A 34 16.06 -13.83 4.50
C MET A 34 17.37 -14.51 4.05
N PRO A 35 17.75 -14.41 2.77
CA PRO A 35 18.97 -14.99 2.26
C PRO A 35 20.19 -14.17 2.71
N LEU A 36 20.93 -14.66 3.71
CA LEU A 36 22.06 -13.94 4.33
C LEU A 36 23.41 -14.15 3.63
N HIS A 37 23.54 -15.17 2.78
CA HIS A 37 24.84 -15.63 2.27
C HIS A 37 25.12 -15.25 0.81
N ASP A 38 24.15 -14.70 0.09
CA ASP A 38 24.29 -14.31 -1.31
C ASP A 38 23.76 -12.89 -1.51
N ALA A 39 24.66 -11.98 -1.92
CA ALA A 39 24.34 -10.57 -2.12
C ALA A 39 23.33 -10.33 -3.25
N GLY A 40 23.34 -11.15 -4.31
CA GLY A 40 22.38 -11.06 -5.40
C GLY A 40 21.00 -11.50 -4.96
N VAL A 41 20.92 -12.60 -4.20
CA VAL A 41 19.66 -13.12 -3.67
C VAL A 41 19.11 -12.20 -2.56
N LEU A 42 19.97 -11.55 -1.78
CA LEU A 42 19.57 -10.51 -0.83
C LEU A 42 19.02 -9.26 -1.52
N ALA A 43 19.64 -8.81 -2.60
CA ALA A 43 19.11 -7.69 -3.39
C ALA A 43 17.72 -8.00 -3.97
N ASP A 44 17.53 -9.21 -4.51
CA ASP A 44 16.22 -9.66 -4.99
C ASP A 44 15.21 -9.78 -3.82
N TRP A 45 15.63 -10.21 -2.64
CA TRP A 45 14.76 -10.24 -1.45
C TRP A 45 14.28 -8.84 -1.04
N LEU A 46 15.19 -7.87 -1.00
CA LEU A 46 14.88 -6.48 -0.66
C LEU A 46 13.97 -5.83 -1.70
N ALA A 47 14.20 -6.07 -2.99
CA ALA A 47 13.34 -5.54 -4.04
C ALA A 47 11.91 -6.10 -3.94
N ARG A 48 11.73 -7.37 -3.52
CA ARG A 48 10.39 -7.94 -3.24
C ARG A 48 9.73 -7.29 -2.03
N HIS A 49 10.50 -7.08 -0.96
CA HIS A 49 10.05 -6.36 0.23
C HIS A 49 9.55 -4.96 -0.13
N ASP A 50 10.34 -4.21 -0.89
CA ASP A 50 10.05 -2.82 -1.24
C ASP A 50 8.85 -2.72 -2.18
N ALA A 51 8.73 -3.61 -3.17
CA ALA A 51 7.58 -3.64 -4.08
C ALA A 51 6.26 -3.89 -3.33
N TRP A 52 6.23 -4.88 -2.43
CA TRP A 52 5.05 -5.14 -1.61
C TRP A 52 4.72 -3.95 -0.71
N ARG A 53 5.73 -3.37 -0.07
CA ARG A 53 5.56 -2.22 0.83
C ARG A 53 5.01 -0.99 0.09
N PHE A 54 5.55 -0.71 -1.09
CA PHE A 54 5.10 0.40 -1.94
C PHE A 54 3.62 0.28 -2.30
N GLY A 55 3.15 -0.92 -2.67
CA GLY A 55 1.74 -1.15 -2.97
C GLY A 55 0.83 -0.94 -1.76
N TRP A 56 1.27 -1.37 -0.57
CA TRP A 56 0.54 -1.14 0.68
C TRP A 56 0.43 0.35 1.01
N GLU A 57 1.56 1.08 0.96
CA GLU A 57 1.64 2.51 1.30
C GLU A 57 0.84 3.38 0.31
N THR A 58 0.86 3.01 -0.97
CA THR A 58 0.07 3.69 -2.01
C THR A 58 -1.44 3.58 -1.74
N GLU A 59 -1.91 2.38 -1.39
CA GLU A 59 -3.33 2.17 -1.05
C GLU A 59 -3.73 2.90 0.24
N ASP A 60 -2.84 2.92 1.24
CA ASP A 60 -3.09 3.64 2.50
C ASP A 60 -3.19 5.16 2.26
N ALA A 61 -2.23 5.74 1.55
CA ALA A 61 -2.23 7.16 1.20
C ALA A 61 -3.47 7.56 0.39
N SER A 62 -3.91 6.71 -0.54
CA SER A 62 -5.11 6.95 -1.35
C SER A 62 -6.39 7.02 -0.51
N ARG A 63 -6.43 6.32 0.63
CA ARG A 63 -7.54 6.37 1.59
C ARG A 63 -7.46 7.58 2.51
N GLU A 64 -6.27 7.95 2.94
CA GLU A 64 -6.05 9.16 3.75
C GLU A 64 -6.37 10.44 2.97
N ALA A 65 -6.09 10.46 1.67
CA ALA A 65 -6.42 11.55 0.75
C ALA A 65 -7.94 11.72 0.48
N GLY A 66 -8.80 10.97 1.18
CA GLY A 66 -10.20 10.76 0.92
C GLY A 66 -11.01 11.91 0.30
N ILE A 67 -11.47 11.65 -0.94
CA ILE A 67 -12.62 12.29 -1.61
C ILE A 67 -13.87 12.43 -0.69
N PRO A 68 -14.16 11.54 0.28
CA PRO A 68 -15.31 11.71 1.18
C PRO A 68 -15.28 12.98 2.05
N LYS A 69 -14.10 13.50 2.42
CA LYS A 69 -14.00 14.77 3.16
C LYS A 69 -14.48 15.93 2.29
N TYR A 70 -14.06 15.95 1.03
CA TYR A 70 -14.45 17.00 0.09
C TYR A 70 -15.95 16.93 -0.23
N PHE A 71 -16.47 15.71 -0.44
CA PHE A 71 -17.89 15.52 -0.73
C PHE A 71 -18.79 15.92 0.45
N ARG A 72 -18.41 15.60 1.68
CA ARG A 72 -19.11 16.03 2.89
C ARG A 72 -19.19 17.56 3.01
N THR A 73 -18.08 18.25 2.80
CA THR A 73 -18.02 19.72 2.86
C THR A 73 -18.93 20.37 1.81
N ILE A 74 -18.99 19.82 0.59
CA ILE A 74 -19.89 20.33 -0.46
C ILE A 74 -21.36 20.10 -0.08
N GLN A 75 -21.69 18.92 0.44
CA GLN A 75 -23.05 18.57 0.83
C GLN A 75 -23.57 19.45 1.98
N GLU A 76 -22.74 19.74 2.97
CA GLU A 76 -23.05 20.63 4.09
C GLU A 76 -23.21 22.10 3.65
N SER A 77 -22.39 22.57 2.70
CA SER A 77 -22.47 23.92 2.14
C SER A 77 -23.75 24.13 1.31
N CYS A 78 -24.13 23.16 0.48
CA CYS A 78 -25.41 23.18 -0.25
C CYS A 78 -26.62 23.15 0.68
N ALA A 79 -26.59 22.36 1.75
CA ALA A 79 -27.69 22.29 2.73
C ALA A 79 -27.84 23.59 3.57
N THR A 80 -26.78 24.38 3.71
CA THR A 80 -26.81 25.65 4.44
C THR A 80 -27.38 26.79 3.59
N ARG A 81 -27.09 26.80 2.28
CA ARG A 81 -27.64 27.80 1.34
C ARG A 81 -29.13 27.63 1.03
N ALA A 82 -29.71 26.44 1.22
CA ALA A 82 -31.13 26.20 0.95
C ALA A 82 -32.07 26.63 2.10
N ARG A 83 -31.55 27.20 3.19
CA ARG A 83 -32.31 27.60 4.40
C ARG A 83 -32.43 29.11 4.63
N HIS A 84 -31.99 29.92 3.66
CA HIS A 84 -32.19 31.38 3.61
C HIS A 84 -32.85 31.74 2.28
#